data_AF-A0A8X6Q5W0-F1
#
_entry.id   AF-A0A8X6Q5W0-F1
#
_cell.length_a   1.000
_cell.length_b   1.000
_cell.length_c   1.000
_cell.angle_alpha   90.00
_cell.angle_beta   90.00
_cell.angle_gamma   90.00
#
_symmetry.space_group_name_H-M   'P 1'
#
loop_
_entity.id
_entity.type
_entity.pdbx_description
1 polymer ?
#
loop_
_entity_poly.entity_id
_entity_poly.type
_entity_poly.pdbx_seq_one_letter_code
_entity_poly.pdbx_strand_id
1 'polypeptide(L)'
;MGKASRNLRKWVTNDRNLGKKLKKENYHIQPILNYSYVTKLKVLGIQWDFQDDSLSEETAWRTVFLRRKKNTKRFILQSAEKMYDPLGLIMPFTVRLKFLL
;
A
#
# COMPACT_ATOMS: atom_id res chain seq x y z
N MET A 1 2.30 32.32 -0.59
CA MET A 1 2.57 30.88 -0.76
C MET A 1 2.31 30.17 0.57
N GLY A 2 1.14 29.54 0.73
CA GLY A 2 0.80 28.85 1.99
C GLY A 2 1.50 27.49 2.06
N LYS A 3 2.41 27.32 3.03
CA LYS A 3 2.97 26.00 3.36
C LYS A 3 1.81 25.12 3.84
N ALA A 4 1.47 24.08 3.07
CA ALA A 4 0.53 23.06 3.50
C ALA A 4 1.15 22.26 4.66
N SER A 5 0.99 22.73 5.90
CA SER A 5 1.42 22.01 7.11
C SER A 5 0.39 20.93 7.44
N ARG A 6 0.39 19.85 6.66
CA ARG A 6 -0.43 18.68 6.97
C ARG A 6 0.36 17.82 7.96
N ASN A 7 0.07 17.97 9.25
CA ASN A 7 0.62 17.09 10.27
C ASN A 7 0.31 15.63 9.91
N LEU A 8 1.32 14.86 9.55
CA LEU A 8 1.20 13.42 9.31
C LEU A 8 0.82 12.77 10.66
N ARG A 9 -0.46 12.42 10.82
CA ARG A 9 -1.02 11.98 12.12
C ARG A 9 -0.82 10.50 12.45
N LYS A 10 -0.12 9.73 11.60
CA LYS A 10 -0.04 8.27 11.75
C LYS A 10 1.32 7.74 11.30
N TRP A 11 2.26 7.59 12.24
CA TRP A 11 3.58 7.03 11.97
C TRP A 11 3.62 5.52 12.21
N VAL A 12 4.32 4.78 11.35
CA VAL A 12 4.69 3.38 11.50
C VAL A 12 6.09 3.20 10.89
N THR A 13 6.90 2.32 11.47
CA THR A 13 8.25 2.02 10.99
C THR A 13 8.55 0.54 11.18
N ASN A 14 9.38 0.00 10.29
CA ASN A 14 10.00 -1.31 10.42
C ASN A 14 11.18 -1.33 11.39
N ASP A 15 11.75 -0.18 11.73
CA ASP A 15 12.86 -0.06 12.68
C ASP A 15 12.35 0.16 14.11
N ARG A 16 12.63 -0.80 14.99
CA ARG A 16 12.27 -0.77 16.40
C ARG A 16 12.93 0.39 17.16
N ASN A 17 14.18 0.74 16.84
CA ASN A 17 14.89 1.85 17.50
C ASN A 17 14.27 3.19 17.09
N LEU A 18 13.97 3.35 15.82
CA LEU A 18 13.25 4.53 15.33
C LEU A 18 11.85 4.63 15.94
N GLY A 19 11.12 3.52 16.05
CA GLY A 19 9.81 3.48 16.70
C GLY A 19 9.86 3.93 18.17
N LYS A 20 10.87 3.47 18.92
CA LYS A 20 11.10 3.92 20.31
C LYS A 20 11.42 5.41 20.38
N LYS A 21 12.27 5.92 19.47
CA LYS A 21 12.63 7.33 19.40
C LYS A 21 11.42 8.21 19.10
N LEU A 22 10.62 7.84 18.10
CA LEU A 22 9.39 8.56 17.75
C LEU A 22 8.40 8.59 18.91
N LYS A 23 8.29 7.50 19.67
CA LYS A 23 7.42 7.43 20.86
C LYS A 23 7.92 8.38 21.96
N LYS A 24 9.23 8.44 22.18
CA LYS A 24 9.88 9.36 23.13
C LYS A 24 9.67 10.82 22.75
N GLU A 25 9.65 11.13 21.45
CA GLU A 25 9.45 12.48 20.90
C GLU A 25 7.95 12.85 20.78
N ASN A 26 7.04 12.10 21.41
CA ASN A 26 5.58 12.32 21.41
C ASN A 26 4.92 12.33 20.02
N TYR A 27 5.52 11.66 19.02
CA TYR A 27 4.84 11.45 17.74
C TYR A 27 3.69 10.45 17.89
N HIS A 28 2.59 10.74 17.20
CA HIS A 28 1.44 9.84 17.16
C HIS A 28 1.74 8.61 16.28
N ILE A 29 2.22 7.56 16.93
CA ILE A 29 2.46 6.25 16.30
C ILE A 29 1.14 5.46 16.25
N GLN A 30 0.92 4.69 15.19
CA GLN A 30 -0.30 3.91 15.08
C GLN A 30 -0.41 2.85 16.21
N PRO A 31 -1.60 2.64 16.80
CA PRO A 31 -1.81 1.69 17.90
C PRO A 31 -1.43 0.25 17.55
N ILE A 32 -1.35 -0.08 16.26
CA ILE A 32 -0.93 -1.40 15.75
C ILE A 32 0.43 -1.82 16.33
N LEU A 33 1.35 -0.88 16.62
CA LEU A 33 2.63 -1.23 17.28
C LEU A 33 2.48 -1.70 18.74
N ASN A 34 1.33 -1.46 19.39
CA ASN A 34 1.07 -1.93 20.75
C ASN A 34 0.45 -3.34 20.77
N TYR A 35 -0.04 -3.85 19.63
CA TYR A 35 -0.59 -5.19 19.53
C TYR A 35 0.47 -6.11 18.94
N SER A 36 1.05 -6.97 19.79
CA SER A 36 2.11 -7.93 19.42
C SER A 36 1.77 -8.83 18.22
N TYR A 37 0.48 -8.97 17.91
CA TYR A 37 -0.09 -9.89 16.93
C TYR A 37 -0.38 -9.25 15.56
N VAL A 38 -0.38 -7.92 15.44
CA VAL A 38 -0.73 -7.22 14.19
C VAL A 38 0.53 -6.61 13.59
N THR A 39 1.02 -7.22 12.50
CA THR A 39 2.23 -6.77 11.79
C THR A 39 1.92 -6.09 10.45
N LYS A 40 0.65 -6.06 10.04
CA LYS A 40 0.23 -5.62 8.69
C LYS A 40 -0.64 -4.37 8.73
N LEU A 41 -0.38 -3.43 7.82
CA LEU A 41 -1.24 -2.28 7.56
C LEU A 41 -1.39 -2.00 6.07
N LYS A 42 -2.47 -1.32 5.68
CA LYS A 42 -2.66 -0.89 4.29
C LYS A 42 -2.02 0.47 4.06
N VAL A 43 -1.04 0.53 3.16
CA VAL A 43 -0.32 1.74 2.74
C VAL A 43 -0.51 1.90 1.24
N LEU A 44 -1.02 3.05 0.81
CA LEU A 44 -1.28 3.34 -0.61
C LEU A 44 -2.17 2.29 -1.32
N GLY A 45 -2.99 1.55 -0.58
CA GLY A 45 -3.83 0.48 -1.11
C GLY A 45 -3.16 -0.91 -1.15
N ILE A 46 -1.88 -1.02 -0.79
CA ILE A 46 -1.09 -2.26 -0.70
C ILE A 46 -0.94 -2.64 0.76
N GLN A 47 -0.88 -3.94 1.08
CA GLN A 47 -0.60 -4.38 2.45
C GLN A 47 0.91 -4.36 2.69
N TRP A 48 1.35 -3.68 3.74
CA TRP A 48 2.72 -3.66 4.21
C TRP A 48 2.81 -4.38 5.55
N ASP A 49 3.62 -5.42 5.62
CA ASP A 49 4.09 -5.99 6.87
C ASP A 49 5.31 -5.20 7.33
N PHE A 50 5.18 -4.43 8.41
CA PHE A 50 6.28 -3.59 8.88
C PHE A 50 7.31 -4.37 9.68
N GLN A 51 7.03 -5.59 10.15
CA GLN A 51 8.06 -6.38 10.84
C GLN A 51 8.99 -7.07 9.84
N ASP A 52 8.41 -7.66 8.81
CA ASP A 52 9.18 -8.36 7.76
C ASP A 52 9.60 -7.42 6.61
N ASP A 53 9.22 -6.15 6.69
CA ASP A 53 9.38 -5.14 5.64
C ASP A 53 8.93 -5.63 4.26
N SER A 54 7.77 -6.27 4.22
CA SER A 54 7.28 -6.93 3.01
C SER A 54 5.98 -6.30 2.51
N LEU A 55 5.91 -6.09 1.20
CA LEU A 55 4.68 -5.66 0.52
C LEU A 55 3.95 -6.88 -0.02
N SER A 56 2.66 -6.94 0.24
CA SER A 56 1.78 -8.03 -0.18
C SER A 56 0.47 -7.50 -0.73
N GLU A 57 -0.12 -8.27 -1.63
CA GLU A 57 -1.44 -8.02 -2.15
C GLU A 57 -2.50 -8.75 -1.31
N GLU A 58 -3.65 -8.13 -1.12
CA GLU A 58 -4.79 -8.74 -0.44
C GLU A 58 -5.49 -9.74 -1.37
N THR A 59 -5.07 -11.01 -1.36
CA THR A 59 -5.54 -12.01 -2.35
C THR A 59 -7.05 -12.31 -2.32
N ALA A 60 -7.74 -11.98 -1.23
CA ALA A 60 -9.17 -12.21 -1.06
C ALA A 60 -10.05 -11.49 -2.11
N TRP A 61 -9.59 -10.37 -2.68
CA TRP A 61 -10.37 -9.67 -3.70
C TRP A 61 -10.34 -10.39 -5.06
N ARG A 62 -9.34 -11.22 -5.35
CA ARG A 62 -9.16 -11.90 -6.65
C ARG A 62 -10.31 -12.85 -6.96
N THR A 63 -10.73 -13.67 -6.00
CA THR A 63 -11.86 -14.60 -6.12
C THR A 63 -13.18 -13.87 -6.34
N VAL A 64 -13.41 -12.77 -5.64
CA VAL A 64 -14.61 -11.93 -5.79
C VAL A 64 -14.62 -11.20 -7.13
N PHE A 65 -13.46 -10.75 -7.59
CA PHE A 65 -13.32 -9.98 -8.82
C PHE A 65 -13.55 -10.82 -10.08
N LEU A 66 -12.96 -12.02 -10.15
CA LEU A 66 -13.17 -12.93 -11.30
C LEU A 66 -14.64 -13.40 -11.39
N ARG A 67 -15.33 -13.51 -10.25
CA ARG A 67 -16.77 -13.85 -10.21
C ARG A 67 -17.67 -12.79 -10.85
N ARG A 68 -17.24 -11.54 -11.00
CA ARG A 68 -18.07 -10.47 -11.57
C ARG A 68 -18.35 -10.62 -13.06
N LYS A 69 -17.61 -11.49 -13.79
CA LYS A 69 -17.81 -11.85 -15.21
C LYS A 69 -18.29 -10.70 -16.10
N LYS A 70 -17.62 -9.53 -16.04
CA LYS A 70 -18.01 -8.37 -16.86
C LYS A 70 -17.24 -8.37 -18.18
N ASN A 71 -17.92 -8.50 -19.30
CA ASN A 71 -17.29 -8.53 -20.62
C ASN A 71 -17.09 -7.12 -21.19
N THR A 72 -16.35 -6.27 -20.48
CA THR A 72 -15.99 -4.93 -20.97
C THR A 72 -14.49 -4.82 -21.18
N LYS A 73 -14.05 -4.04 -22.17
CA LYS A 73 -12.62 -3.75 -22.42
C LYS A 73 -11.91 -3.30 -21.15
N ARG A 74 -12.55 -2.43 -20.35
CA ARG A 74 -12.02 -1.94 -19.07
C ARG A 74 -11.86 -3.05 -18.04
N PHE A 75 -12.80 -3.97 -17.93
CA PHE A 75 -12.70 -5.09 -16.99
C PHE A 75 -11.61 -6.08 -17.39
N ILE A 76 -11.48 -6.39 -18.68
CA ILE A 76 -10.42 -7.27 -19.20
C ILE A 76 -9.05 -6.66 -18.94
N LEU A 77 -8.84 -5.38 -19.26
CA LEU A 77 -7.58 -4.69 -19.00
C LEU A 77 -7.25 -4.63 -17.51
N GLN A 78 -8.24 -4.30 -16.65
CA GLN A 78 -8.05 -4.31 -15.21
C GLN A 78 -7.68 -5.71 -14.68
N SER A 79 -8.27 -6.77 -15.25
CA SER A 79 -7.94 -8.16 -14.91
C SER A 79 -6.49 -8.50 -15.30
N ALA A 80 -6.08 -8.12 -16.51
CA ALA A 80 -4.71 -8.33 -16.98
C ALA A 80 -3.69 -7.57 -16.13
N GLU A 81 -3.94 -6.29 -15.83
CA GLU A 81 -3.08 -5.48 -14.95
C GLU A 81 -2.89 -6.16 -13.60
N LYS A 82 -3.95 -6.73 -13.02
CA LYS A 82 -3.86 -7.44 -11.75
C LYS A 82 -3.13 -8.77 -11.81
N MET A 83 -3.14 -9.44 -12.97
CA MET A 83 -2.41 -10.71 -13.16
C MET A 83 -0.91 -10.46 -13.35
N TYR A 84 -0.54 -9.43 -14.12
CA TYR A 84 0.85 -9.15 -14.50
C TYR A 84 1.54 -8.10 -13.61
N ASP A 85 0.79 -7.21 -12.97
CA ASP A 85 1.26 -6.18 -12.04
C ASP A 85 0.37 -6.14 -10.78
N PRO A 86 0.42 -7.17 -9.93
CA PRO A 86 -0.47 -7.32 -8.77
C PRO A 86 -0.36 -6.18 -7.76
N LEU A 87 0.81 -5.56 -7.66
CA LEU A 87 1.09 -4.45 -6.75
C LEU A 87 0.97 -3.08 -7.43
N GLY A 88 0.78 -3.01 -8.74
CA GLY A 88 0.71 -1.75 -9.48
C GLY A 88 2.05 -1.02 -9.60
N LEU A 89 3.18 -1.72 -9.42
CA LEU A 89 4.52 -1.11 -9.39
C LEU A 89 5.06 -0.82 -10.79
N ILE A 90 4.58 -1.54 -11.80
CA ILE A 90 5.02 -1.39 -13.20
C ILE A 90 4.23 -0.25 -13.87
N MET A 91 2.96 -0.07 -13.50
CA MET A 91 2.05 0.92 -14.10
C MET A 91 2.63 2.35 -14.24
N PRO A 92 3.34 2.94 -13.25
CA PRO A 92 3.95 4.26 -13.39
C PRO A 92 4.95 4.38 -14.53
N PHE A 93 5.63 3.28 -14.89
CA PHE A 93 6.59 3.24 -15.99
C PHE A 93 5.89 3.06 -17.33
N THR A 94 4.90 2.16 -17.39
CA THR A 94 4.14 1.91 -18.63
C THR A 94 3.37 3.15 -19.10
N VAL A 95 2.82 3.93 -18.16
CA VAL A 95 2.15 5.21 -18.48
C VAL A 95 3.16 6.20 -19.07
N ARG A 96 4.36 6.31 -18.50
CA ARG A 96 5.41 7.21 -19.02
C ARG A 96 5.91 6.78 -20.40
N LEU A 97 6.11 5.47 -20.63
CA LEU A 97 6.51 4.97 -21.95
C LEU A 97 5.51 5.36 -23.04
N LYS A 98 4.20 5.30 -22.75
CA LYS A 98 3.15 5.70 -23.69
C LYS A 98 3.12 7.20 -24.00
N PHE A 99 3.74 8.04 -23.16
CA PHE A 99 3.89 9.47 -23.46
C PHE A 99 5.11 9.76 -24.34
N LEU A 100 6.08 8.85 -24.39
CA LEU A 100 7.32 9.01 -25.14
C LEU A 100 7.25 8.40 -26.56
N LEU A 101 6.27 7.51 -26.80
CA LEU A 101 5.97 6.86 -28.07
C LEU A 101 4.75 7.52 -28.71
#